data_AF-W9RBG6-F1
#
_entry.id   AF-W9RBG6-F1
#
_cell.length_a   1.000
_cell.length_b   1.000
_cell.length_c   1.000
_cell.angle_alpha   90.00
_cell.angle_beta   90.00
_cell.angle_gamma   90.00
#
_symmetry.space_group_name_H-M   'P 1'
#
loop_
_entity.id
_entity.type
_entity.pdbx_description
1 polymer ?
#
loop_
_entity_poly.entity_id
_entity_poly.type
_entity_poly.pdbx_seq_one_letter_code
_entity_poly.pdbx_strand_id
1 'polypeptide(L)'
;MERMASLEQKLTGDVAGLKKNIGRVAEVVNVDITPSCTHDHPFTEEIMAPPLPDKYRSPSIPPYDGRGDPDDHLEMYTGHMLLHGYTEEIMCRAFRNHLTDSTRRWFRTLRPNSISSWDELKEAFSLQFIGVKKYVPPKQNLTMIYQ
;
A
#
# COMPACT_ATOMS: atom_id res chain seq x y z
N MET A 1 -43.73 25.49 0.22
CA MET A 1 -43.50 24.06 0.52
C MET A 1 -43.67 23.19 -0.71
N GLU A 2 -44.74 23.36 -1.49
CA GLU A 2 -45.08 22.50 -2.66
C GLU A 2 -44.02 22.44 -3.78
N ARG A 3 -43.28 23.53 -4.03
CA ARG A 3 -42.20 23.56 -5.04
C ARG A 3 -41.00 22.68 -4.70
N MET A 4 -40.67 22.54 -3.41
CA MET A 4 -39.53 21.72 -2.96
C MET A 4 -39.85 20.23 -3.10
N ALA A 5 -41.06 19.81 -2.70
CA ALA A 5 -41.51 18.44 -2.86
C ALA A 5 -41.57 18.01 -4.34
N SER A 6 -41.96 18.92 -5.23
CA SER A 6 -41.96 18.67 -6.68
C SER A 6 -40.54 18.50 -7.25
N LEU A 7 -39.56 19.27 -6.75
CA LEU A 7 -38.15 19.13 -7.11
C LEU A 7 -37.56 17.81 -6.62
N GLU A 8 -37.87 17.40 -5.39
CA GLU A 8 -37.41 16.13 -4.81
C GLU A 8 -37.98 14.93 -5.56
N GLN A 9 -39.28 14.98 -5.89
CA GLN A 9 -39.92 13.92 -6.67
C GLN A 9 -39.33 13.82 -8.07
N LYS A 10 -39.05 14.96 -8.71
CA LYS A 10 -38.42 15.00 -10.03
C LYS A 10 -37.00 14.45 -9.99
N LEU A 11 -36.18 14.89 -9.03
CA LEU A 11 -34.82 14.39 -8.84
C LEU A 11 -34.80 12.88 -8.56
N THR A 12 -35.74 12.40 -7.75
CA THR A 12 -35.91 10.97 -7.46
C THR A 12 -36.27 10.18 -8.71
N GLY A 13 -37.18 10.71 -9.53
CA GLY A 13 -37.55 10.14 -10.83
C GLY A 13 -36.38 10.06 -11.80
N ASP A 14 -35.60 11.13 -11.89
CA ASP A 14 -34.42 11.21 -12.77
C ASP A 14 -33.33 10.22 -12.33
N VAL A 15 -33.07 10.08 -11.02
CA VAL A 15 -32.13 9.09 -10.48
C VAL A 15 -32.61 7.66 -10.74
N ALA A 16 -33.89 7.38 -10.57
CA ALA A 16 -34.47 6.07 -10.86
C ALA A 16 -34.37 5.72 -12.36
N GLY A 17 -34.61 6.71 -13.23
CA GLY A 17 -34.44 6.59 -14.68
C GLY A 17 -33.00 6.29 -15.06
N LEU A 18 -32.03 6.98 -14.45
CA LEU A 18 -30.61 6.76 -14.68
C LEU A 18 -30.19 5.34 -14.29
N LYS A 19 -30.61 4.87 -13.11
CA LYS A 19 -30.33 3.50 -12.62
C LYS A 19 -30.87 2.43 -13.57
N LYS A 20 -32.09 2.61 -14.08
CA LYS A 20 -32.71 1.68 -15.04
C LYS A 20 -31.98 1.65 -16.38
N ASN A 21 -31.56 2.81 -16.87
CA ASN A 21 -30.82 2.90 -18.14
C ASN A 21 -29.44 2.24 -18.01
N ILE A 22 -28.76 2.41 -16.88
CA ILE A 22 -27.48 1.75 -16.58
C ILE A 22 -27.64 0.22 -16.58
N GLY A 23 -28.67 -0.32 -15.94
CA GLY A 23 -28.93 -1.77 -15.94
C GLY A 23 -29.15 -2.35 -17.33
N ARG A 24 -29.85 -1.62 -18.21
CA ARG A 24 -30.05 -2.01 -19.61
C ARG A 24 -28.77 -1.95 -20.43
N VAL A 25 -27.90 -0.96 -20.18
CA VAL A 25 -26.59 -0.88 -20.84
C VAL A 25 -25.72 -2.07 -20.39
N ALA A 26 -25.72 -2.41 -19.09
CA ALA A 26 -25.00 -3.56 -18.51
C ALA A 26 -25.25 -4.86 -19.27
N GLU A 27 -26.53 -5.15 -19.53
CA GLU A 27 -27.00 -6.36 -20.19
C GLU A 27 -26.52 -6.44 -21.65
N VAL A 28 -26.47 -5.30 -22.34
CA VAL A 28 -26.04 -5.21 -23.74
C VAL A 28 -24.52 -5.33 -23.88
N VAL A 29 -23.76 -4.86 -22.89
CA VAL A 29 -22.29 -4.84 -22.98
C VAL A 29 -21.60 -6.05 -22.33
N ASN A 30 -22.35 -6.99 -21.72
CA ASN A 30 -21.78 -8.13 -20.95
C ASN A 30 -20.66 -7.68 -19.98
N VAL A 31 -20.84 -6.50 -19.39
CA VAL A 31 -19.97 -5.96 -18.35
C VAL A 31 -20.73 -6.09 -17.05
N ASP A 32 -20.15 -6.81 -16.10
CA ASP A 32 -20.60 -6.80 -14.71
C ASP A 32 -20.54 -5.35 -14.20
N ILE A 33 -21.69 -4.69 -14.02
CA ILE A 33 -21.81 -3.36 -13.38
C ILE A 33 -21.98 -3.51 -11.87
N THR A 34 -21.35 -4.53 -11.27
CA THR A 34 -20.88 -4.33 -9.90
C THR A 34 -19.88 -3.17 -9.97
N PRO A 35 -19.85 -2.21 -9.03
CA PRO A 35 -18.66 -1.41 -8.85
C PRO A 35 -17.59 -2.42 -8.42
N SER A 36 -16.92 -3.01 -9.41
CA SER A 36 -15.64 -3.65 -9.21
C SER A 36 -14.76 -2.52 -8.73
N CYS A 37 -14.66 -2.37 -7.40
CA CYS A 37 -13.57 -1.63 -6.79
C CYS A 37 -12.32 -2.35 -7.25
N THR A 38 -11.73 -1.81 -8.29
CA THR A 38 -10.63 -2.36 -9.09
C THR A 38 -9.36 -2.47 -8.27
N HIS A 39 -9.21 -3.43 -7.35
CA HIS A 39 -7.95 -3.54 -6.63
C HIS A 39 -7.56 -4.98 -6.28
N ASP A 40 -6.96 -5.67 -7.26
CA ASP A 40 -6.02 -6.78 -7.03
C ASP A 40 -4.73 -6.25 -6.38
N HIS A 41 -4.85 -5.62 -5.21
CA HIS A 41 -3.71 -5.15 -4.42
C HIS A 41 -3.88 -5.49 -2.95
N PRO A 42 -2.78 -5.62 -2.20
CA PRO A 42 -2.87 -6.09 -0.83
C PRO A 42 -3.32 -5.02 0.18
N PHE A 43 -3.37 -3.75 -0.19
CA PHE A 43 -3.79 -2.69 0.72
C PHE A 43 -5.30 -2.67 0.95
N THR A 44 -5.73 -2.29 2.15
CA THR A 44 -7.14 -1.96 2.42
C THR A 44 -7.50 -0.59 1.84
N GLU A 45 -8.81 -0.31 1.78
CA GLU A 45 -9.33 1.01 1.37
C GLU A 45 -8.83 2.13 2.29
N GLU A 46 -8.62 1.87 3.58
CA GLU A 46 -8.07 2.84 4.53
C GLU A 46 -6.66 3.29 4.14
N ILE A 47 -5.79 2.34 3.78
CA ILE A 47 -4.45 2.66 3.27
C ILE A 47 -4.53 3.45 1.96
N MET A 48 -5.52 3.18 1.11
CA MET A 48 -5.68 3.84 -0.19
C MET A 48 -6.37 5.20 -0.14
N ALA A 49 -7.16 5.49 0.90
CA ALA A 49 -8.00 6.67 0.99
C ALA A 49 -7.24 8.00 0.98
N PRO A 50 -6.09 8.17 1.68
CA PRO A 50 -5.39 9.45 1.68
C PRO A 50 -4.81 9.80 0.30
N PRO A 51 -4.92 11.06 -0.13
CA PRO A 51 -4.23 11.50 -1.34
C PRO A 51 -2.71 11.44 -1.14
N LEU A 52 -1.96 11.10 -2.19
CA LEU A 52 -0.50 11.21 -2.14
C LEU A 52 -0.11 12.70 -2.02
N PRO A 53 0.92 13.04 -1.22
CA PRO A 53 1.41 14.41 -1.15
C PRO A 53 1.97 14.90 -2.49
N ASP A 54 1.60 16.11 -2.92
CA ASP A 54 2.11 16.73 -4.16
C ASP A 54 3.64 16.83 -4.20
N LYS A 55 4.27 16.98 -3.03
CA LYS A 55 5.72 17.11 -2.86
C LYS A 55 6.29 15.91 -2.10
N TYR A 56 5.99 14.70 -2.59
CA TYR A 56 6.60 13.49 -2.07
C TYR A 56 8.12 13.52 -2.24
N ARG A 57 8.83 13.33 -1.14
CA ARG A 57 10.28 13.15 -1.11
C ARG A 57 10.55 11.66 -1.05
N SER A 58 11.19 11.14 -2.09
CA SER A 58 11.60 9.74 -2.10
C SER A 58 12.71 9.49 -1.08
N PRO A 59 12.69 8.35 -0.36
CA PRO A 59 13.82 7.91 0.44
C PRO A 59 15.13 7.96 -0.34
N SER A 60 16.18 8.48 0.30
CA SER A 60 17.53 8.53 -0.28
C SER A 60 18.25 7.18 -0.26
N ILE A 61 17.68 6.18 0.41
CA ILE A 61 18.20 4.82 0.44
C ILE A 61 17.83 4.09 -0.87
N PRO A 62 18.65 3.12 -1.34
CA PRO A 62 18.31 2.34 -2.52
C PRO A 62 17.05 1.47 -2.29
N PRO A 63 16.19 1.27 -3.31
CA PRO A 63 15.10 0.30 -3.25
C PRO A 63 15.61 -1.10 -2.87
N TYR A 64 14.82 -1.82 -2.07
CA TYR A 64 15.23 -3.15 -1.59
C TYR A 64 15.11 -4.22 -2.69
N ASP A 65 16.20 -4.94 -2.93
CA ASP A 65 16.36 -5.95 -3.98
C ASP A 65 16.34 -7.40 -3.46
N GLY A 66 16.17 -7.58 -2.14
CA GLY A 66 16.18 -8.90 -1.50
C GLY A 66 17.54 -9.38 -1.02
N ARG A 67 18.59 -8.56 -1.05
CA ARG A 67 19.96 -8.96 -0.65
C ARG A 67 20.48 -8.31 0.64
N GLY A 68 19.84 -7.23 1.09
CA GLY A 68 20.20 -6.52 2.32
C GLY A 68 19.60 -7.14 3.58
N ASP A 69 19.97 -6.63 4.75
CA ASP A 69 19.24 -6.96 5.97
C ASP A 69 17.85 -6.31 5.91
N PRO A 70 16.75 -7.08 6.02
CA PRO A 70 15.39 -6.53 5.93
C PRO A 70 15.07 -5.61 7.11
N ASP A 71 15.56 -5.90 8.31
CA ASP A 71 15.24 -5.14 9.51
C ASP A 71 15.95 -3.77 9.45
N ASP A 72 17.23 -3.73 9.04
CA ASP A 72 17.96 -2.47 8.79
C ASP A 72 17.26 -1.61 7.72
N HIS A 73 16.80 -2.24 6.63
CA HIS A 73 16.12 -1.50 5.55
C HIS A 73 14.79 -0.90 6.03
N LEU A 74 14.00 -1.65 6.79
CA LEU A 74 12.76 -1.17 7.40
C LEU A 74 13.02 -0.02 8.37
N GLU A 75 14.06 -0.09 9.19
CA GLU A 75 14.43 0.99 10.12
C GLU A 75 14.76 2.28 9.37
N MET A 76 15.65 2.20 8.36
CA MET A 76 16.04 3.37 7.55
C MET A 76 14.84 3.97 6.81
N TYR A 77 14.00 3.13 6.21
CA TYR A 77 12.80 3.57 5.50
C TYR A 77 11.81 4.25 6.44
N THR A 78 11.51 3.62 7.59
CA THR A 78 10.60 4.16 8.61
C THR A 78 11.12 5.51 9.12
N GLY A 79 12.41 5.61 9.44
CA GLY A 79 13.04 6.84 9.89
C GLY A 79 12.90 7.99 8.88
N HIS A 80 13.12 7.72 7.60
CA HIS A 80 12.93 8.72 6.54
C HIS A 80 11.46 9.20 6.46
N MET A 81 10.50 8.27 6.53
CA MET A 81 9.09 8.60 6.38
C MET A 81 8.57 9.42 7.57
N LEU A 82 9.01 9.08 8.79
CA LEU A 82 8.71 9.85 10.00
C LEU A 82 9.36 11.24 9.98
N LEU A 83 10.63 11.35 9.54
CA LEU A 83 11.34 12.63 9.44
C LEU A 83 10.59 13.63 8.54
N HIS A 84 9.94 13.15 7.49
CA HIS A 84 9.16 13.96 6.57
C HIS A 84 7.68 14.11 6.95
N GLY A 85 7.24 13.54 8.07
CA GLY A 85 5.88 13.65 8.58
C GLY A 85 4.84 12.95 7.71
N TYR A 86 5.22 11.88 7.01
CA TYR A 86 4.28 11.08 6.24
C TYR A 86 3.47 10.16 7.16
N THR A 87 2.17 10.03 6.85
CA THR A 87 1.28 9.11 7.58
C THR A 87 1.58 7.65 7.23
N GLU A 88 1.10 6.71 8.03
CA GLU A 88 1.35 5.28 7.84
C GLU A 88 0.77 4.76 6.51
N GLU A 89 -0.36 5.30 6.07
CA GLU A 89 -0.98 4.96 4.79
C GLU A 89 -0.08 5.32 3.61
N ILE A 90 0.52 6.52 3.69
CA ILE A 90 1.51 6.99 2.69
C ILE A 90 2.78 6.13 2.78
N MET A 91 3.21 5.77 3.98
CA MET A 91 4.34 4.89 4.24
C MET A 91 4.16 3.53 3.54
N CYS A 92 3.03 2.86 3.74
CA CYS A 92 2.69 1.61 3.07
C CYS A 92 2.73 1.74 1.54
N ARG A 93 2.02 2.73 1.00
CA ARG A 93 1.88 2.91 -0.46
C ARG A 93 3.20 3.25 -1.13
N ALA A 94 4.01 4.08 -0.48
CA ALA A 94 5.33 4.44 -0.96
C ALA A 94 6.30 3.26 -0.88
N PHE A 95 6.22 2.41 0.14
CA PHE A 95 7.11 1.26 0.30
C PHE A 95 6.98 0.28 -0.85
N ARG A 96 5.76 0.03 -1.35
CA ARG A 96 5.53 -0.77 -2.56
C ARG A 96 6.38 -0.31 -3.75
N ASN A 97 6.58 1.00 -3.92
CA ASN A 97 7.39 1.56 -5.01
C ASN A 97 8.89 1.44 -4.72
N HIS A 98 9.26 1.24 -3.45
CA HIS A 98 10.62 1.10 -2.95
C HIS A 98 11.13 -0.36 -2.93
N LEU A 99 10.38 -1.27 -3.56
CA LEU A 99 10.80 -2.67 -3.78
C LEU A 99 11.24 -2.86 -5.23
N THR A 100 12.31 -3.63 -5.46
CA THR A 100 12.74 -4.03 -6.82
C THR A 100 12.73 -5.55 -6.98
N ASP A 101 12.84 -6.00 -8.23
CA ASP A 101 13.12 -7.39 -8.62
C ASP A 101 12.22 -8.44 -7.93
N SER A 102 12.84 -9.38 -7.20
CA SER A 102 12.17 -10.48 -6.52
C SER A 102 11.24 -9.98 -5.41
N THR A 103 11.62 -8.92 -4.71
CA THR A 103 10.81 -8.31 -3.64
C THR A 103 9.54 -7.67 -4.19
N ARG A 104 9.63 -6.96 -5.32
CA ARG A 104 8.44 -6.43 -5.99
C ARG A 104 7.50 -7.54 -6.46
N ARG A 105 8.05 -8.67 -6.90
CA ARG A 105 7.25 -9.84 -7.29
C ARG A 105 6.53 -10.45 -6.09
N TRP A 106 7.23 -10.64 -4.97
CA TRP A 106 6.62 -11.11 -3.72
C TRP A 106 5.45 -10.21 -3.30
N PHE A 107 5.61 -8.89 -3.35
CA PHE A 107 4.53 -7.97 -2.95
C PHE A 107 3.22 -8.20 -3.72
N ARG A 108 3.29 -8.58 -5.01
CA ARG A 108 2.11 -8.91 -5.83
C ARG A 108 1.47 -10.25 -5.48
N THR A 109 2.12 -11.09 -4.69
CA THR A 109 1.59 -12.39 -4.23
C THR A 109 0.80 -12.27 -2.92
N LEU A 110 0.88 -11.11 -2.26
CA LEU A 110 0.07 -10.82 -1.07
C LEU A 110 -1.42 -10.85 -1.43
N ARG A 111 -2.23 -11.34 -0.49
CA ARG A 111 -3.68 -11.45 -0.68
C ARG A 111 -4.29 -10.05 -0.80
N PRO A 112 -5.31 -9.85 -1.64
CA PRO A 112 -6.01 -8.57 -1.69
C PRO A 112 -6.55 -8.17 -0.32
N ASN A 113 -6.48 -6.87 0.00
CA ASN A 113 -6.95 -6.28 1.27
C ASN A 113 -6.36 -6.92 2.55
N SER A 114 -5.16 -7.52 2.48
CA SER A 114 -4.52 -8.16 3.64
C SER A 114 -3.62 -7.25 4.47
N ILE A 115 -3.38 -6.01 4.03
CA ILE A 115 -2.48 -5.05 4.68
C ILE A 115 -3.27 -3.78 5.03
N SER A 116 -3.53 -3.60 6.31
CA SER A 116 -4.27 -2.48 6.89
C SER A 116 -3.41 -1.47 7.64
N SER A 117 -2.16 -1.83 7.96
CA SER A 117 -1.24 -0.97 8.71
C SER A 117 0.22 -1.12 8.25
N TRP A 118 1.07 -0.19 8.68
CA TRP A 118 2.52 -0.28 8.48
C TRP A 118 3.11 -1.48 9.23
N ASP A 119 2.62 -1.79 10.42
CA ASP A 119 3.09 -2.92 11.22
C ASP A 119 2.80 -4.27 10.55
N GLU A 120 1.60 -4.48 10.00
CA GLU A 120 1.26 -5.70 9.25
C GLU A 120 2.16 -5.88 8.02
N LEU A 121 2.47 -4.77 7.33
CA LEU A 121 3.37 -4.81 6.19
C LEU A 121 4.81 -5.16 6.58
N LYS A 122 5.32 -4.57 7.68
CA LYS A 122 6.64 -4.93 8.23
C LYS A 122 6.70 -6.39 8.60
N GLU A 123 5.68 -6.92 9.28
CA GLU A 123 5.62 -8.32 9.68
C GLU A 123 5.65 -9.25 8.45
N ALA A 124 4.79 -9.00 7.45
CA ALA A 124 4.78 -9.78 6.22
C ALA A 124 6.13 -9.74 5.49
N PHE A 125 6.76 -8.56 5.44
CA PHE A 125 8.06 -8.37 4.80
C PHE A 125 9.18 -9.10 5.56
N SER A 126 9.29 -8.91 6.88
CA SER A 126 10.31 -9.57 7.70
C SER A 126 10.15 -11.09 7.66
N LEU A 127 8.93 -11.63 7.70
CA LEU A 127 8.68 -13.07 7.56
C LEU A 127 9.17 -13.62 6.21
N GLN A 128 8.96 -12.88 5.12
CA GLN A 128 9.42 -13.29 3.80
C GLN A 128 10.94 -13.27 3.64
N PHE A 129 11.61 -12.27 4.22
CA PHE A 129 13.04 -12.01 3.98
C PHE A 129 13.94 -12.31 5.20
N ILE A 130 13.42 -13.00 6.23
CA ILE A 130 14.15 -13.29 7.48
C ILE A 130 15.50 -14.01 7.26
N GLY A 131 15.62 -14.78 6.18
CA GLY A 131 16.84 -15.51 5.81
C GLY A 131 17.97 -14.66 5.21
N VAL A 132 17.75 -13.36 4.96
CA VAL A 132 18.74 -12.44 4.38
C VAL A 132 19.54 -11.69 5.46
N LYS A 133 19.29 -11.97 6.74
CA LYS A 133 20.02 -11.38 7.86
C LYS A 133 21.53 -11.56 7.69
N LYS A 134 22.27 -10.45 7.70
CA LYS A 134 23.73 -10.50 7.63
C LYS A 134 24.25 -11.08 8.94
N TYR A 135 25.01 -12.17 8.85
CA TYR A 135 25.84 -12.58 9.97
C TYR A 135 26.83 -11.45 10.28
N VAL A 136 26.70 -10.83 11.45
CA VAL A 136 27.70 -9.94 12.02
C VAL A 136 28.59 -10.79 12.93
N PRO A 137 29.83 -11.12 12.53
CA PRO A 137 30.74 -11.82 13.41
C PRO A 137 30.95 -10.99 14.68
N PRO A 138 31.00 -11.60 15.88
CA PRO A 138 31.40 -10.89 17.08
C PRO A 138 32.78 -10.27 16.83
N LYS A 139 32.92 -8.95 17.06
CA LYS A 139 34.21 -8.28 16.99
C LYS A 139 35.16 -8.99 17.95
N GLN A 140 36.10 -9.77 17.43
CA GLN A 140 37.17 -10.34 18.24
C GLN A 140 38.03 -9.16 18.69
N ASN A 141 37.94 -8.80 19.98
CA ASN A 141 38.91 -7.94 20.62
C ASN A 141 40.24 -8.70 20.66
N LEU A 142 41.06 -8.53 19.63
CA LEU A 142 42.45 -8.95 19.59
C LEU A 142 43.25 -8.06 20.55
N THR A 143 43.11 -8.31 21.84
CA THR A 143 44.09 -7.83 22.82
C THR A 143 45.35 -8.65 22.56
N MET A 144 46.30 -8.06 21.83
CA MET A 144 47.62 -8.62 21.59
C MET A 144 48.31 -8.82 22.94
N ILE A 145 48.37 -10.07 23.41
CA ILE A 145 49.22 -10.44 24.54
C ILE A 145 50.49 -11.03 23.91
N TYR A 146 51.51 -10.20 23.73
CA TYR A 146 52.87 -10.70 23.50
C TYR A 146 53.42 -11.22 24.82
N GLN A 147 53.77 -12.51 24.87
CA GLN A 147 54.71 -13.10 25.84
C GLN A 147 55.89 -13.67 25.06
#